data_AF-K0P1Y1-F1
#
_entry.id   AF-K0P1Y1-F1
#
_cell.length_a   1.000
_cell.length_b   1.000
_cell.length_c   1.000
_cell.angle_alpha   90.00
_cell.angle_beta   90.00
_cell.angle_gamma   90.00
#
_symmetry.space_group_name_H-M   'P 1'
#
loop_
_entity.id
_entity.type
_entity.pdbx_description
1 polymer ?
#
loop_
_entity_poly.entity_id
_entity_poly.type
_entity_poly.pdbx_seq_one_letter_code
_entity_poly.pdbx_strand_id
1 'polypeptide(L)' 'MIVVEIKENEAIDRALKRFKKKVERVGVLKEARQRMAYTKPTVSRKAKKLRSIYKYRMLYGNNG' A
#
# COMPACT_ATOMS: atom_id res chain seq x y z
N MET A 1 -1.54 -15.74 -3.92
CA MET A 1 -0.21 -15.96 -4.52
C MET A 1 0.04 -14.88 -5.56
N ILE A 2 1.17 -14.17 -5.51
CA ILE A 2 1.48 -13.09 -6.46
C ILE A 2 2.36 -13.69 -7.56
N VAL A 3 1.82 -13.77 -8.78
CA VAL A 3 2.54 -14.26 -9.96
C VAL A 3 2.72 -13.10 -10.95
N VAL A 4 3.90 -13.03 -11.56
CA VAL A 4 4.21 -12.10 -12.67
C VAL A 4 4.79 -12.94 -13.80
N GLU A 5 4.10 -12.93 -14.93
CA GLU A 5 4.58 -13.58 -16.15
C GLU A 5 5.70 -12.74 -16.78
N ILE A 6 6.75 -13.44 -17.25
CA ILE A 6 7.90 -12.87 -17.93
C ILE A 6 7.79 -13.28 -19.39
N LYS A 7 7.87 -12.33 -20.31
CA LYS A 7 7.89 -12.62 -21.76
C LYS A 7 9.33 -12.83 -22.24
N GLU A 8 9.52 -13.58 -23.31
CA GLU A 8 10.83 -14.02 -23.82
C GLU A 8 11.82 -12.91 -24.18
N ASN A 9 11.37 -11.65 -24.32
CA ASN A 9 12.23 -10.49 -24.62
C ASN A 9 12.24 -9.43 -23.51
N GLU A 10 11.89 -9.80 -22.28
CA GLU A 10 11.87 -8.86 -21.17
C GLU A 10 13.13 -8.90 -20.32
N ALA A 11 13.75 -7.72 -20.12
CA ALA A 11 14.79 -7.56 -19.12
C ALA A 11 14.28 -7.91 -17.72
N ILE A 12 15.02 -8.78 -17.01
CA ILE A 12 14.69 -9.27 -15.66
C ILE A 12 14.37 -8.13 -14.68
N ASP A 13 15.09 -7.01 -14.76
CA ASP A 13 14.87 -5.83 -13.91
C ASP A 13 13.47 -5.23 -14.05
N ARG A 14 12.88 -5.27 -15.26
CA ARG A 14 11.52 -4.77 -15.49
C ARG A 14 10.50 -5.71 -14.84
N ALA A 15 10.70 -7.02 -14.96
CA ALA A 15 9.86 -8.01 -14.31
C ALA A 15 9.91 -7.88 -12.77
N LEU A 16 11.11 -7.68 -12.20
CA LEU A 16 11.30 -7.45 -10.76
C LEU A 16 10.61 -6.16 -10.28
N LYS A 17 10.73 -5.05 -11.04
CA LYS A 17 10.02 -3.80 -10.70
C LYS A 17 8.50 -3.98 -10.70
N ARG A 18 7.94 -4.71 -11.68
CA ARG A 18 6.51 -5.01 -11.71
C ARG A 18 6.08 -5.89 -10.55
N PHE A 19 6.87 -6.91 -10.22
CA PHE A 19 6.61 -7.77 -9.07
C PHE A 19 6.59 -6.95 -7.78
N LYS A 20 7.61 -6.12 -7.54
CA LYS A 20 7.67 -5.21 -6.38
C LYS A 20 6.44 -4.31 -6.31
N LYS A 21 6.07 -3.66 -7.42
CA LYS A 21 4.88 -2.80 -7.49
C LYS A 21 3.59 -3.57 -7.22
N LYS A 22 3.47 -4.82 -7.68
CA LYS A 22 2.33 -5.70 -7.43
C LYS A 22 2.24 -6.09 -5.95
N VAL A 23 3.37 -6.42 -5.31
CA VAL A 23 3.47 -6.70 -3.86
C VAL A 23 3.07 -5.49 -3.04
N GLU A 24 3.58 -4.30 -3.38
CA GLU A 24 3.24 -3.05 -2.70
C GLU A 24 1.76 -2.69 -2.86
N ARG A 25 1.19 -2.87 -4.05
CA ARG A 25 -0.22 -2.61 -4.32
C ARG A 25 -1.16 -3.52 -3.55
N VAL A 26 -0.84 -4.81 -3.46
CA VAL A 26 -1.64 -5.77 -2.67
C VAL A 26 -1.47 -5.49 -1.18
N GLY A 27 -0.33 -4.95 -0.75
CA GLY A 27 -0.14 -4.53 0.64
C GLY A 27 0.06 -5.68 1.62
N VAL A 28 0.40 -6.89 1.14
CA VAL A 28 0.60 -8.11 1.97
C VAL A 28 1.56 -7.85 3.13
N LEU A 29 2.67 -7.16 2.88
CA LEU A 29 3.65 -6.81 3.92
C LEU A 29 3.08 -5.85 4.97
N LYS A 30 2.22 -4.93 4.57
CA LYS A 30 1.57 -3.99 5.48
C LYS A 30 0.54 -4.70 6.35
N GLU A 31 -0.24 -5.61 5.77
CA GLU A 31 -1.19 -6.43 6.52
C GLU A 31 -0.49 -7.36 7.50
N ALA A 32 0.58 -8.04 7.07
CA ALA A 32 1.39 -8.88 7.93
C ALA A 32 1.86 -8.10 9.17
N ARG A 33 2.48 -6.92 8.97
CA ARG A 33 2.92 -6.05 10.07
C ARG A 33 1.78 -5.59 10.97
N GLN A 34 0.62 -5.24 10.40
CA GLN A 34 -0.54 -4.82 11.19
C GLN A 34 -1.12 -5.97 12.05
N ARG A 35 -1.00 -7.21 11.59
CA ARG A 35 -1.49 -8.39 12.30
C ARG A 35 -0.51 -8.94 13.33
N MET A 36 0.74 -8.49 13.34
CA MET A 36 1.74 -8.92 14.35
C MET A 36 1.36 -8.54 15.78
N ALA A 37 0.53 -7.50 15.98
CA ALA A 37 0.12 -7.04 17.30
C ALA A 37 -1.39 -6.73 17.32
N TYR A 38 -2.03 -7.00 18.47
CA TYR A 38 -3.42 -6.60 18.67
C TYR A 38 -3.53 -5.08 18.77
N THR A 39 -4.33 -4.48 17.88
CA THR A 39 -4.68 -3.06 17.93
C THR A 39 -6.15 -2.92 18.28
N LYS A 40 -6.45 -2.25 19.39
CA LYS A 40 -7.85 -1.97 19.80
C LYS A 40 -8.63 -1.29 18.66
N PRO A 41 -9.86 -1.72 18.35
CA PRO A 41 -10.64 -1.18 17.23
C PRO A 41 -10.79 0.35 17.25
N THR A 42 -10.92 0.94 18.44
CA THR A 42 -11.03 2.39 18.61
C THR A 42 -9.78 3.14 18.15
N VAL A 43 -8.58 2.61 18.44
CA VAL A 43 -7.30 3.21 18.03
C VAL A 43 -7.16 3.18 16.51
N SER A 44 -7.48 2.03 15.89
CA SER A 44 -7.45 1.87 14.43
C SER A 44 -8.42 2.83 13.73
N ARG A 45 -9.66 2.96 14.24
CA ARG A 45 -10.68 3.90 13.73
C ARG A 45 -10.21 5.36 13.81
N LYS A 46 -9.65 5.77 14.95
CA LYS A 46 -9.11 7.14 15.13
C LYS A 46 -7.98 7.42 14.14
N ALA A 47 -7.03 6.49 13.99
CA ALA A 47 -5.93 6.63 13.04
C ALA A 47 -6.40 6.71 11.58
N LYS A 48 -7.44 5.95 11.21
CA LYS A 48 -8.05 6.02 9.86
C LYS A 48 -8.68 7.40 9.60
N LYS A 49 -9.42 7.95 10.57
CA LYS A 49 -10.05 9.28 10.46
C LYS A 49 -9.01 10.38 10.28
N LEU A 50 -7.98 10.41 11.11
CA LEU A 50 -6.90 11.41 11.04
C LEU A 50 -6.17 11.36 9.69
N ARG A 51 -5.83 10.16 9.21
CA ARG A 51 -5.22 9.98 7.87
C ARG A 51 -6.12 10.50 6.75
N SER A 52 -7.43 10.27 6.84
CA SER A 52 -8.38 10.76 5.84
C SER A 52 -8.46 12.28 5.82
N ILE A 53 -8.54 12.92 7.00
CA ILE A 53 -8.57 14.38 7.12
C ILE A 53 -7.29 14.99 6.56
N TYR A 54 -6.12 14.43 6.92
CA TYR A 54 -4.84 14.88 6.40
C TYR A 54 -4.77 14.77 4.87
N LYS A 55 -5.19 13.63 4.29
CA LYS A 55 -5.22 13.43 2.84
C LYS A 55 -6.18 14.40 2.15
N TYR A 56 -7.36 14.64 2.73
CA TYR A 56 -8.33 15.60 2.21
C TYR A 56 -7.74 17.01 2.19
N ARG A 57 -7.14 17.45 3.30
CA ARG A 57 -6.47 18.75 3.38
C ARG A 57 -5.35 18.89 2.34
N MET A 58 -4.53 17.86 2.14
CA MET A 58 -3.44 17.90 1.17
C MET A 58 -3.93 17.97 -0.28
N LEU A 59 -5.05 17.31 -0.62
CA LEU A 59 -5.56 17.27 -1.99
C LEU A 59 -6.42 18.49 -2.36
N TYR A 60 -7.18 19.03 -1.41
CA TYR A 60 -8.18 20.08 -1.66
C TYR A 60 -7.87 21.41 -0.98
N GLY A 61 -6.95 21.45 -0.02
CA GLY A 61 -6.62 22.64 0.76
C GLY A 61 -5.56 23.56 0.15
N ASN A 62 -5.06 23.25 -1.04
CA ASN A 62 -4.07 24.06 -1.78
C ASN A 62 -4.69 24.75 -3.01
N ASN A 63 -6.02 24.67 -3.17
CA ASN A 63 -6.78 25.37 -4.19
C ASN A 63 -7.44 26.59 -3.55
N GLY A 64 -6.65 27.66 -3.38
CA GLY A 64 -7.07 28.98 -2.93
C GLY A 64 -6.08 29.99 -3.47
#